data_AF-A0A4Q9W4K5-F1
#
_entry.id   AF-A0A4Q9W4K5-F1
#
_cell.length_a   1.000
_cell.length_b   1.000
_cell.length_c   1.000
_cell.angle_alpha   90.00
_cell.angle_beta   90.00
_cell.angle_gamma   90.00
#
_symmetry.space_group_name_H-M   'P 1'
#
loop_
_entity.id
_entity.type
_entity.pdbx_description
1 polymer ?
#
loop_
_entity_poly.entity_id
_entity_poly.type
_entity_poly.pdbx_seq_one_letter_code
_entity_poly.pdbx_strand_id
1 'polypeptide(L)'
;LYYVLKYGIRNGFAELEANKDNLIYYKKSACLLEEIGNHYRSISMSSSKQVQVIEEAKAIYNESFDIILSEEKPKIIFEQLTEKKEEILKLNIDNKNYSKVE
;
A
#
# COMPACT_ATOMS: atom_id res chain seq x y z
N LEU A 1 -16.01 15.63 40.07
CA LEU A 1 -16.30 14.33 39.41
C LEU A 1 -17.08 14.50 38.09
N TYR A 2 -18.27 15.13 38.09
CA TYR A 2 -19.09 15.34 36.88
C TYR A 2 -18.36 16.03 35.71
N TYR A 3 -17.68 17.15 35.96
CA TYR A 3 -16.96 17.88 34.91
C TYR A 3 -15.79 17.07 34.32
N VAL A 4 -15.04 16.34 35.15
CA VAL A 4 -13.94 15.49 34.69
C VAL A 4 -14.44 14.40 33.74
N LEU A 5 -15.55 13.75 34.08
CA LEU A 5 -16.20 12.77 33.20
C LEU A 5 -16.70 13.40 31.90
N LYS A 6 -17.35 14.57 31.99
CA LYS A 6 -17.86 15.30 30.82
C LYS A 6 -16.74 15.70 29.85
N TYR A 7 -15.62 16.21 30.34
CA TYR A 7 -14.48 16.60 29.51
C TYR A 7 -13.71 15.39 28.99
N GLY A 8 -13.56 14.33 29.79
CA GLY A 8 -12.93 13.07 29.35
C GLY A 8 -13.67 12.43 28.18
N ILE A 9 -15.01 12.34 28.27
CA ILE A 9 -15.86 11.83 27.18
C ILE A 9 -15.72 12.70 25.92
N ARG A 10 -15.79 14.03 26.06
CA ARG A 10 -15.66 14.96 24.93
C ARG A 10 -14.29 14.87 24.26
N ASN A 11 -13.22 14.78 25.04
CA ASN A 11 -11.86 14.66 24.50
C ASN A 11 -11.68 13.31 23.77
N GLY A 12 -12.20 12.22 24.32
CA GLY A 12 -12.19 10.92 23.64
C GLY A 12 -12.93 10.94 22.31
N PHE A 13 -14.09 11.61 22.22
CA PHE A 13 -14.79 11.79 20.95
C PHE A 13 -14.01 12.67 19.96
N ALA A 14 -13.40 13.76 20.43
CA ALA A 14 -12.59 14.63 19.58
C ALA A 14 -11.35 13.92 19.03
N GLU A 15 -10.67 13.10 19.82
CA GLU A 15 -9.55 12.27 19.36
C GLU A 15 -9.99 11.19 18.37
N LEU A 16 -11.13 10.54 18.61
CA LEU A 16 -11.69 9.56 17.67
C LEU A 16 -12.02 10.21 16.32
N GLU A 17 -12.65 11.38 16.35
CA GLU A 17 -13.01 12.13 15.16
C GLU A 17 -11.77 12.65 14.42
N ALA A 18 -10.76 13.14 15.15
CA ALA A 18 -9.48 13.57 14.59
C ALA A 18 -8.68 12.41 13.94
N ASN A 19 -8.84 11.18 14.44
CA ASN A 19 -8.14 10.00 13.92
C ASN A 19 -8.94 9.18 12.91
N LYS A 20 -10.19 9.55 12.65
CA LYS A 20 -11.06 8.84 11.69
C LYS A 20 -10.45 8.82 10.28
N ASP A 21 -9.92 9.95 9.84
CA ASP A 21 -9.28 10.06 8.52
C ASP A 21 -8.02 9.19 8.44
N ASN A 22 -7.21 9.18 9.50
CA ASN A 22 -6.03 8.32 9.60
C ASN A 22 -6.41 6.84 9.46
N LEU A 23 -7.47 6.41 10.14
CA LEU A 23 -7.96 5.04 10.04
C LEU A 23 -8.45 4.67 8.64
N ILE A 24 -9.12 5.61 7.94
CA ILE A 24 -9.53 5.44 6.55
C ILE A 24 -8.31 5.23 5.66
N TYR A 25 -7.26 6.04 5.83
CA TYR A 25 -6.03 5.91 5.05
C TYR A 25 -5.30 4.60 5.34
N TYR A 26 -5.19 4.16 6.60
CA TYR A 26 -4.62 2.85 6.91
C TYR A 26 -5.36 1.71 6.21
N LYS A 27 -6.70 1.74 6.23
CA LYS A 27 -7.50 0.72 5.53
C LYS A 27 -7.23 0.74 4.03
N LYS A 28 -7.17 1.92 3.41
CA LYS A 28 -6.85 2.06 1.99
C LYS A 28 -5.44 1.56 1.65
N SER A 29 -4.45 1.90 2.48
CA SER A 29 -3.06 1.45 2.35
C SER A 29 -2.93 -0.07 2.47
N ALA A 30 -3.67 -0.70 3.39
CA ALA A 30 -3.70 -2.16 3.51
C ALA A 30 -4.27 -2.82 2.25
N CYS A 31 -5.35 -2.27 1.67
CA CYS A 31 -5.88 -2.75 0.39
C CYS A 31 -4.86 -2.58 -0.75
N LEU A 32 -4.15 -1.45 -0.81
CA LEU A 32 -3.10 -1.24 -1.82
C LEU A 32 -1.96 -2.27 -1.72
N LEU A 33 -1.51 -2.57 -0.49
CA LEU A 33 -0.46 -3.57 -0.29
C LEU A 33 -0.90 -4.97 -0.75
N GLU A 34 -2.15 -5.34 -0.50
CA GLU A 34 -2.73 -6.59 -1.00
C GLU A 34 -2.74 -6.62 -2.54
N GLU A 35 -3.15 -5.54 -3.18
CA GLU A 35 -3.14 -5.41 -4.64
C GLU A 35 -1.72 -5.53 -5.22
N ILE A 36 -0.73 -4.85 -4.62
CA ILE A 36 0.68 -4.96 -5.01
C ILE A 36 1.17 -6.40 -4.84
N GLY A 37 0.86 -7.05 -3.72
CA GLY A 37 1.19 -8.46 -3.48
C GLY A 37 0.59 -9.41 -4.52
N ASN A 38 -0.66 -9.16 -4.93
CA ASN A 38 -1.32 -9.91 -5.99
C ASN A 38 -0.63 -9.73 -7.36
N HIS A 39 -0.19 -8.51 -7.69
CA HIS A 39 0.58 -8.25 -8.89
C HIS A 39 1.95 -8.94 -8.87
N TYR A 40 2.67 -8.85 -7.76
CA TYR A 40 3.94 -9.57 -7.57
C TYR A 40 3.75 -11.08 -7.71
N ARG A 41 2.72 -11.66 -7.08
CA ARG A 41 2.40 -13.09 -7.21
C ARG A 41 2.12 -13.48 -8.67
N SER A 42 1.35 -12.66 -9.38
CA SER A 42 1.07 -12.88 -10.81
C SER A 42 2.34 -12.80 -11.67
N ILE A 43 3.26 -11.88 -11.36
CA ILE A 43 4.55 -11.76 -12.05
C ILE A 43 5.44 -12.99 -11.77
N SER A 44 5.60 -13.37 -10.50
CA SER A 44 6.45 -14.49 -10.09
C SER A 44 5.96 -15.86 -10.57
N MET A 45 4.65 -16.05 -10.71
CA MET A 45 4.07 -17.30 -11.24
C MET A 45 4.12 -17.40 -12.77
N SER A 46 4.52 -16.34 -13.47
CA SER A 46 4.58 -16.33 -14.94
C SER A 46 5.90 -16.95 -15.41
N SER A 47 5.83 -18.17 -15.94
CA SER A 47 6.99 -18.93 -16.44
C SER A 47 7.71 -18.30 -17.65
N SER A 48 7.09 -17.31 -18.30
CA SER A 48 7.66 -16.57 -19.43
C SER A 48 8.37 -15.27 -19.05
N LYS A 49 8.32 -14.86 -17.77
CA LYS A 49 8.93 -13.60 -17.33
C LYS A 49 10.40 -13.78 -16.97
N GLN A 50 11.19 -12.78 -17.32
CA GLN A 50 12.62 -12.77 -17.04
C GLN A 50 12.87 -12.68 -15.53
N VAL A 51 13.94 -13.34 -15.06
CA VAL A 51 14.31 -13.35 -13.63
C VAL A 51 14.49 -11.93 -13.07
N GLN A 52 15.03 -11.01 -13.87
CA GLN A 52 15.22 -9.60 -13.48
C GLN A 52 13.88 -8.92 -13.13
N VAL A 53 12.84 -9.16 -13.93
CA VAL A 53 11.49 -8.62 -13.70
C VAL A 53 10.89 -9.15 -12.40
N ILE A 54 11.15 -10.42 -12.08
CA ILE A 54 10.67 -11.04 -10.84
C ILE A 54 11.34 -10.38 -9.62
N GLU A 55 12.65 -10.14 -9.69
CA GLU A 55 13.39 -9.45 -8.63
C GLU A 55 12.98 -7.98 -8.49
N GLU A 56 12.73 -7.26 -9.59
CA GLU A 56 12.20 -5.89 -9.55
C GLU A 56 10.80 -5.83 -8.92
N ALA A 57 9.91 -6.75 -9.29
CA ALA A 57 8.58 -6.83 -8.69
C ALA A 57 8.64 -7.18 -7.18
N LYS A 58 9.61 -8.01 -6.78
CA LYS A 58 9.88 -8.35 -5.39
C LYS A 58 10.42 -7.14 -4.61
N ALA A 59 11.33 -6.36 -5.21
CA ALA A 59 11.85 -5.14 -4.62
C ALA A 59 10.72 -4.13 -4.36
N ILE A 60 9.83 -3.90 -5.33
CA ILE A 60 8.66 -3.03 -5.15
C ILE A 60 7.75 -3.54 -4.02
N TYR A 61 7.51 -4.85 -3.95
CA TYR A 61 6.71 -5.42 -2.86
C TYR A 61 7.35 -5.20 -1.49
N ASN A 62 8.67 -5.43 -1.36
CA ASN A 62 9.39 -5.23 -0.11
C ASN A 62 9.39 -3.75 0.30
N GLU A 63 9.66 -2.83 -0.63
CA GLU A 63 9.60 -1.38 -0.38
C GLU A 63 8.19 -0.95 0.06
N SER A 64 7.15 -1.52 -0.54
CA SER A 64 5.76 -1.28 -0.14
C SER A 64 5.48 -1.76 1.29
N PHE A 65 6.08 -2.88 1.67
CA PHE A 65 5.99 -3.42 3.03
C PHE A 65 6.73 -2.53 4.04
N ASP A 66 7.90 -2.00 3.68
CA ASP A 66 8.63 -1.06 4.52
C ASP A 66 7.85 0.26 4.69
N ILE A 67 7.23 0.75 3.61
CA ILE A 67 6.37 1.96 3.64
C ILE A 67 5.20 1.79 4.60
N ILE A 68 4.49 0.65 4.57
CA ILE A 68 3.31 0.47 5.45
C ILE A 68 3.69 0.36 6.93
N LEU A 69 4.92 -0.10 7.23
CA LEU A 69 5.45 -0.22 8.58
C LEU A 69 6.14 1.06 9.08
N SER A 70 6.31 2.06 8.22
CA SER A 70 6.91 3.33 8.60
C SER A 70 6.05 4.11 9.61
N GLU A 71 6.70 4.98 10.38
CA GLU A 71 6.02 5.89 11.32
C GLU A 71 5.46 7.15 10.63
N GLU A 72 5.34 7.13 9.30
CA GLU A 72 4.83 8.25 8.51
C GLU A 72 3.33 8.47 8.70
N LYS A 73 2.86 9.66 8.31
CA LYS A 73 1.43 9.97 8.37
C LYS A 73 0.65 9.03 7.43
N PRO A 74 -0.53 8.51 7.82
CA PRO A 74 -1.27 7.53 7.03
C PRO A 74 -1.58 7.97 5.60
N LYS A 75 -1.84 9.27 5.41
CA LYS A 75 -2.06 9.85 4.09
C LYS A 75 -0.81 9.79 3.19
N ILE A 76 0.37 10.03 3.74
CA ILE A 76 1.65 9.96 3.02
C ILE A 76 1.94 8.50 2.64
N ILE A 77 1.74 7.58 3.58
CA ILE A 77 1.84 6.12 3.33
C ILE A 77 0.93 5.73 2.15
N PHE A 78 -0.31 6.22 2.13
CA PHE A 78 -1.25 5.94 1.04
C PHE A 78 -0.77 6.48 -0.31
N GLU A 79 -0.24 7.71 -0.34
CA GLU A 79 0.30 8.33 -1.57
C GLU A 79 1.49 7.52 -2.12
N GLN A 80 2.46 7.17 -1.27
CA GLN A 80 3.63 6.36 -1.63
C GLN A 80 3.23 4.96 -2.14
N LEU A 81 2.29 4.29 -1.47
CA LEU A 81 1.80 2.99 -1.93
C LEU A 81 1.06 3.07 -3.27
N THR A 82 0.41 4.20 -3.55
CA THR A 82 -0.24 4.42 -4.86
C THR A 82 0.82 4.50 -5.96
N GLU A 83 1.95 5.17 -5.71
CA GLU A 83 3.08 5.21 -6.66
C GLU A 83 3.65 3.82 -6.91
N LYS A 84 3.89 3.03 -5.84
CA LYS A 84 4.38 1.65 -5.96
C LYS A 84 3.43 0.73 -6.71
N LYS A 85 2.12 0.92 -6.56
CA LYS A 85 1.13 0.21 -7.38
C LYS A 85 1.27 0.53 -8.87
N GLU A 86 1.47 1.80 -9.23
CA GLU A 86 1.69 2.17 -10.63
C GLU A 86 3.00 1.60 -11.19
N GLU A 87 4.07 1.56 -10.39
CA GLU A 87 5.34 0.94 -10.76
C GLU A 87 5.17 -0.56 -11.11
N ILE A 88 4.51 -1.34 -10.23
CA ILE A 88 4.33 -2.77 -10.47
C ILE A 88 3.37 -3.07 -11.63
N LEU A 89 2.40 -2.19 -11.88
CA LEU A 89 1.52 -2.26 -13.05
C LEU A 89 2.28 -2.05 -14.36
N LYS A 90 3.17 -1.05 -14.41
CA LYS A 90 4.03 -0.80 -15.59
C LYS A 90 4.92 -2.00 -15.89
N LEU A 91 5.59 -2.56 -14.88
CA LEU A 91 6.40 -3.77 -15.04
C LEU A 91 5.61 -4.95 -15.61
N ASN A 92 4.33 -5.06 -15.25
CA ASN A 92 3.45 -6.11 -15.77
C ASN A 92 3.01 -5.85 -17.23
N ILE A 93 2.81 -4.60 -17.63
CA ILE A 93 2.41 -4.20 -18.99
C ILE A 93 3.58 -4.32 -19.96
N ASP A 94 4.75 -3.79 -19.59
CA ASP A 94 5.92 -3.77 -20.47
C ASP A 94 6.32 -5.20 -20.87
N ASN A 95 6.25 -6.15 -19.93
CA ASN A 95 6.46 -7.58 -20.24
C ASN A 95 5.42 -8.20 -21.18
N LYS A 96 4.14 -7.79 -21.10
CA LYS A 96 3.11 -8.32 -22.01
C LYS A 96 3.33 -7.88 -23.45
N ASN A 97 3.95 -6.71 -23.67
CA ASN A 97 4.25 -6.21 -25.01
C ASN A 97 5.42 -6.96 -25.66
N TYR A 98 6.41 -7.42 -24.87
CA TYR A 98 7.51 -8.23 -25.39
C TYR A 98 7.08 -9.65 -25.81
N SER A 99 6.09 -10.28 -25.16
CA SER A 99 5.57 -11.61 -25.56
C SER A 99 4.69 -11.62 -26.82
N LYS A 100 4.42 -10.47 -27.46
CA LYS A 100 3.56 -10.39 -28.66
C LYS A 100 4.33 -10.21 -29.98
N VAL A 101 5.66 -10.16 -29.95
CA VAL A 101 6.51 -9.86 -31.11
C VAL A 101 7.27 -11.09 -31.63
N GLU A 102 6.89 -12.31 -31.20
CA GLU A 102 7.39 -13.58 -31.76
C GLU A 102 6.34 -14.31 -32.58
#